data_AF-A0A9E0DZY9-F1
#
_entry.id   AF-A0A9E0DZY9-F1
#
_cell.length_a   1.000
_cell.length_b   1.000
_cell.length_c   1.000
_cell.angle_alpha   90.00
_cell.angle_beta   90.00
_cell.angle_gamma   90.00
#
_symmetry.space_group_name_H-M   'P 1'
#
loop_
_entity.id
_entity.type
_entity.pdbx_description
1 polymer ?
#
loop_
_entity_poly.entity_id
_entity_poly.type
_entity_poly.pdbx_seq_one_letter_code
_entity_poly.pdbx_strand_id
1 'polypeptide(L)' 'MGNPMTTNSRDLQLGRFLFGVSYRSSPRTTINWNVEMGATDDATDLRTSLRIPFTLNAF' A
#
# COMPACT_ATOMS: atom_id res chain seq x y z
N MET A 1 10.69 31.43 -27.26
CA MET A 1 11.22 31.09 -25.92
C MET A 1 10.15 30.22 -25.25
N GLY A 2 10.38 28.91 -25.11
CA GLY A 2 9.40 27.96 -24.58
C GLY A 2 9.73 27.57 -23.15
N ASN A 3 8.76 27.66 -22.23
CA ASN A 3 8.93 27.30 -20.83
C ASN A 3 9.33 25.82 -20.68
N PRO A 4 10.27 25.49 -19.78
CA PRO A 4 10.58 24.11 -19.46
C PRO A 4 9.36 23.48 -18.79
N MET A 5 8.75 22.49 -19.45
CA MET A 5 7.83 21.58 -18.77
C MET A 5 8.64 20.74 -17.80
N THR A 6 8.79 21.22 -16.58
CA THR A 6 9.36 20.47 -15.47
C THR A 6 8.34 19.41 -15.06
N THR A 7 8.29 18.31 -15.80
CA THR A 7 7.65 17.10 -15.32
C THR A 7 8.51 16.61 -14.16
N ASN A 8 8.10 16.96 -12.94
CA ASN A 8 8.61 16.32 -11.73
C ASN A 8 8.04 14.90 -11.72
N SER A 9 8.60 14.03 -12.56
CA SER A 9 8.57 12.60 -12.30
C SER A 9 9.27 12.43 -10.97
N ARG A 10 8.48 12.37 -9.90
CA ARG A 10 8.94 11.88 -8.60
C ARG A 10 9.38 10.45 -8.86
N ASP A 11 10.63 10.27 -9.22
CA ASP A 11 11.31 8.99 -9.09
C ASP A 11 11.27 8.67 -7.61
N LEU A 12 10.18 7.98 -7.26
CA LEU A 12 9.76 7.73 -5.90
C LEU A 12 10.58 6.54 -5.39
N GLN A 13 11.90 6.73 -5.29
CA GLN A 13 12.77 5.93 -4.44
C GLN A 13 12.45 6.26 -2.97
N LEU A 14 11.18 6.07 -2.58
CA LEU A 14 10.82 5.98 -1.18
C LEU A 14 11.41 4.67 -0.69
N GLY A 15 12.47 4.75 0.10
CA GLY A 15 12.82 3.69 1.02
C GLY A 15 11.59 3.42 1.88
N ARG A 16 10.81 2.42 1.49
CA ARG A 16 9.56 2.05 2.15
C ARG A 16 9.74 0.67 2.74
N PHE A 17 9.53 0.57 4.04
CA PHE A 17 9.51 -0.70 4.71
C PHE A 17 8.09 -1.27 4.59
N LEU A 18 7.97 -2.40 3.91
CA LEU A 18 6.71 -3.10 3.70
C LEU A 18 6.68 -4.32 4.63
N PHE A 19 5.70 -4.37 5.53
CA PHE A 19 5.42 -5.51 6.38
C PHE A 19 4.00 -6.00 6.12
N GLY A 20 3.83 -7.28 5.82
CA GLY A 20 2.53 -7.85 5.52
C GLY A 20 2.33 -9.20 6.20
N VAL A 21 1.13 -9.42 6.74
CA VAL A 21 0.68 -10.72 7.23
C VAL A 21 -0.53 -11.18 6.45
N SER A 22 -0.51 -12.46 6.07
CA SER A 22 -1.60 -13.11 5.35
C SER A 22 -2.09 -14.30 6.16
N TYR A 23 -3.34 -14.25 6.59
CA TYR A 23 -3.97 -15.32 7.36
C TYR A 23 -5.14 -15.93 6.58
N ARG A 24 -5.03 -17.22 6.28
CA ARG A 24 -6.09 -17.99 5.63
C ARG A 24 -6.93 -18.69 6.69
N SER A 25 -8.08 -18.11 7.01
CA SER A 25 -9.02 -18.72 7.95
C SER A 25 -9.85 -19.85 7.33
N SER A 26 -10.07 -19.82 6.01
CA SER A 26 -10.85 -20.82 5.28
C SER A 26 -10.43 -20.84 3.81
N PRO A 27 -10.73 -21.90 3.02
CA PRO A 27 -10.38 -21.95 1.60
C PRO A 27 -10.90 -20.74 0.79
N ARG A 28 -12.00 -20.13 1.26
CA ARG A 28 -12.69 -19.00 0.62
C ARG A 28 -12.45 -17.64 1.28
N THR A 29 -11.74 -17.58 2.42
CA THR A 29 -11.54 -16.34 3.19
C THR A 29 -10.07 -16.19 3.58
N THR A 30 -9.41 -15.19 2.97
CA THR A 30 -8.00 -14.86 3.24
C THR A 30 -7.89 -13.42 3.71
N ILE A 31 -7.52 -13.22 4.95
CA ILE A 31 -7.28 -11.89 5.51
C ILE A 31 -5.86 -11.48 5.14
N ASN A 32 -5.71 -10.29 4.55
CA ASN A 32 -4.41 -9.72 4.22
C ASN A 32 -4.30 -8.38 4.96
N TRP A 33 -3.28 -8.23 5.79
CA TRP A 33 -2.98 -6.98 6.48
C TRP A 33 -1.59 -6.53 6.06
N ASN A 34 -1.48 -5.31 5.54
CA ASN A 34 -0.20 -4.74 5.11
C ASN A 34 0.02 -3.40 5.82
N VAL A 35 1.26 -3.17 6.21
CA VAL A 35 1.76 -1.95 6.82
C VAL A 35 2.93 -1.48 5.97
N GLU A 36 2.83 -0.25 5.49
CA GLU A 36 3.87 0.45 4.75
C GLU A 36 4.36 1.60 5.62
N MET A 37 5.68 1.66 5.82
CA MET A 37 6.34 2.72 6.57
C MET A 37 7.34 3.42 5.64
N GLY A 38 7.07 4.66 5.29
CA GLY A 38 7.99 5.50 4.53
C GLY A 38 9.14 5.97 5.42
N ALA A 39 10.38 5.77 4.97
CA ALA A 39 11.60 6.22 5.65
C ALA A 39 12.05 7.63 5.19
N THR A 40 11.11 8.46 4.70
CA THR A 40 11.44 9.79 4.18
C THR A 40 11.63 10.78 5.32
N ASP A 41 12.67 11.60 5.20
CA ASP A 41 13.17 12.52 6.22
C ASP A 41 12.14 13.61 6.62
N ASP A 42 11.25 13.99 5.70
CA ASP A 42 10.32 15.13 5.92
C ASP A 42 9.02 14.73 6.64
N ALA A 43 8.60 13.47 6.57
CA ALA A 43 7.44 12.92 7.29
C ALA A 43 7.44 11.40 7.22
N THR A 44 7.40 10.73 8.38
CA THR A 44 7.16 9.28 8.43
C THR A 44 5.73 8.99 7.96
N ASP A 45 5.56 8.48 6.74
CA ASP A 45 4.25 8.05 6.22
C ASP A 45 3.97 6.61 6.66
N LEU A 46 3.10 6.43 7.66
CA LEU A 46 2.62 5.12 8.07
C LEU A 46 1.27 4.85 7.40
N ARG A 47 1.21 3.82 6.55
CA ARG A 47 0.01 3.41 5.83
C ARG A 47 -0.33 1.96 6.15
N THR A 48 -1.48 1.75 6.78
CA THR A 48 -1.99 0.39 7.05
C THR A 48 -3.16 0.06 6.13
N SER A 49 -3.20 -1.14 5.57
CA SER A 49 -4.30 -1.64 4.75
C SER A 49 -4.75 -3.01 5.23
N LEU A 50 -6.05 -3.17 5.41
CA LEU A 50 -6.68 -4.45 5.73
C LEU A 50 -7.60 -4.85 4.59
N ARG A 51 -7.37 -6.04 4.03
CA ARG A 51 -8.17 -6.60 2.94
C ARG A 51 -8.74 -7.94 3.37
N ILE A 52 -10.06 -8.01 3.38
CA ILE A 52 -10.83 -9.21 3.70
C ILE A 52 -11.77 -9.48 2.51
N PRO A 53 -11.41 -10.35 1.57
CA PRO A 53 -12.33 -10.80 0.54
C PRO A 53 -13.39 -11.69 1.20
N PHE A 54 -14.65 -11.30 1.06
CA PHE A 54 -15.81 -12.11 1.46
C PHE A 54 -16.76 -12.26 0.27
N THR A 55 -17.37 -13.42 0.14
CA THR A 55 -18.43 -13.68 -0.84
C THR A 55 -19.76 -13.54 -0.13
N LEU A 56 -20.54 -12.50 -0.49
CA LEU A 56 -21.95 -12.40 -0.10
C LEU A 56 -22.76 -13.31 -1.02
N ASN A 57 -23.12 -14.51 -0.53
CA ASN A 57 -24.19 -15.26 -1.15
C ASN A 57 -25.51 -14.63 -0.68
N ALA A 58 -25.95 -13.58 -1.36
CA ALA A 58 -27.31 -13.07 -1.23
C ALA A 58 -28.22 -13.91 -2.13
N PHE A 59 -28.84 -14.93 -1.51
CA PHE A 59 -29.93 -15.79 -1.98
C PHE A 59 -29.89 -16.30 -3.42
#